data_AF-A0A3M1JEJ8-F1
#
_entry.id   AF-A0A3M1JEJ8-F1
#
_cell.length_a   1.000
_cell.length_b   1.000
_cell.length_c   1.000
_cell.angle_alpha   90.00
_cell.angle_beta   90.00
_cell.angle_gamma   90.00
#
_symmetry.space_group_name_H-M   'P 1'
#
loop_
_entity.id
_entity.type
_entity.pdbx_description
1 polymer ?
#
loop_
_entity_poly.entity_id
_entity_poly.type
_entity_poly.pdbx_seq_one_letter_code
_entity_poly.pdbx_strand_id
1 'polypeptide(L)'
;MEGWEKVFVSDEEFVDTIHGEMGCIACHGGNGITDDKEQAHQNMRREPVAAEACDQCHTDTHTDANSLHSNLTGYLTAINARASNETYNTIMNEAFGNHCQSCHTSCGQCHVSRPTNTGAGLSAGHQFKKIPPMNLTCTGCHGSRIDKEYKGKNEGIPADIHWNQGGMPCFECHTAQEMHGDLGYQANHRYDGPPAPGCSNADCHADVSDDGTVEGHDKEHIGVLACQTCHVTEYKQCYSCHVQKSDEGRPFFQIEPSVMDVKIGYNPIQSEERPWKWVTLRHVPVDPDTFAYYGDNLLPEFDNAPTWVFATPHNTQLRGPQAQTCNNCHGNPDVFLTEKDLLPYEIKANQSVVVAPEDIPGPVTEPAAQPE
;
A
#
# COMPACT_ATOMS: atom_id res chain seq x y z
N MET A 1 -5.48 31.18 -30.16
CA MET A 1 -5.03 30.07 -29.30
C MET A 1 -3.87 29.42 -30.01
N GLU A 2 -2.69 29.57 -29.44
CA GLU A 2 -1.43 28.99 -29.93
C GLU A 2 -1.51 27.46 -29.89
N GLY A 3 -0.62 26.77 -30.62
CA GLY A 3 -0.63 25.31 -30.72
C GLY A 3 -0.55 24.60 -29.37
N TRP A 4 0.24 25.15 -28.44
CA TRP A 4 0.48 24.62 -27.10
C TRP A 4 -0.77 24.74 -26.18
N GLU A 5 -1.53 25.83 -26.31
CA GLU A 5 -2.80 26.03 -25.57
C GLU A 5 -3.91 25.06 -26.03
N LYS A 6 -3.81 24.53 -27.25
CA LYS A 6 -4.78 23.57 -27.82
C LYS A 6 -4.56 22.13 -27.37
N VAL A 7 -3.37 21.80 -26.85
CA VAL A 7 -2.95 20.41 -26.54
C VAL A 7 -2.60 20.17 -25.06
N PHE A 8 -3.01 21.06 -24.16
CA PHE A 8 -2.80 20.95 -22.70
C PHE A 8 -1.33 20.77 -22.27
N VAL A 9 -0.40 21.49 -22.90
CA VAL A 9 0.99 21.59 -22.41
C VAL A 9 1.13 22.73 -21.40
N SER A 10 2.19 22.66 -20.59
CA SER A 10 2.36 23.39 -19.32
C SER A 10 2.57 24.87 -19.57
N ASP A 11 3.40 25.14 -20.56
CA ASP A 11 3.88 26.43 -21.00
C ASP A 11 4.54 26.27 -22.38
N GLU A 12 5.05 27.38 -22.90
CA GLU A 12 5.85 27.38 -24.13
C GLU A 12 7.22 26.70 -23.95
N GLU A 13 7.76 26.61 -22.73
CA GLU A 13 9.08 26.00 -22.49
C GLU A 13 9.05 24.47 -22.67
N PHE A 14 7.89 23.82 -22.51
CA PHE A 14 7.75 22.38 -22.76
C PHE A 14 8.25 21.99 -24.17
N VAL A 15 7.96 22.80 -25.20
CA VAL A 15 8.36 22.47 -26.57
C VAL A 15 9.87 22.53 -26.80
N ASP A 16 10.59 23.23 -25.93
CA ASP A 16 12.06 23.33 -25.95
C ASP A 16 12.73 22.21 -25.13
N THR A 17 11.95 21.36 -24.45
CA THR A 17 12.47 20.17 -23.77
C THR A 17 12.69 19.03 -24.77
N ILE A 18 13.57 18.08 -24.42
CA ILE A 18 13.79 16.85 -25.22
C ILE A 18 12.46 16.13 -25.50
N HIS A 19 11.55 16.06 -24.52
CA HIS A 19 10.24 15.42 -24.70
C HIS A 19 9.33 16.20 -25.67
N GLY A 20 9.40 17.53 -25.66
CA GLY A 20 8.67 18.39 -26.59
C GLY A 20 9.20 18.29 -28.01
N GLU A 21 10.53 18.30 -28.19
CA GLU A 21 11.21 18.19 -29.47
C GLU A 21 10.94 16.86 -30.18
N MET A 22 10.78 15.77 -29.44
CA MET A 22 10.41 14.45 -29.98
C MET A 22 9.02 14.43 -30.64
N GLY A 23 8.15 15.37 -30.27
CA GLY A 23 6.78 15.48 -30.75
C GLY A 23 5.84 14.42 -30.18
N CYS A 24 4.54 14.72 -30.20
CA CYS A 24 3.52 13.90 -29.52
C CYS A 24 3.46 12.45 -30.02
N ILE A 25 3.72 12.24 -31.31
CA ILE A 25 3.57 10.95 -32.00
C ILE A 25 4.62 9.94 -31.55
N ALA A 26 5.81 10.40 -31.16
CA ALA A 26 6.89 9.52 -30.72
C ALA A 26 6.45 8.67 -29.51
N CYS A 27 5.69 9.24 -28.58
CA CYS A 27 5.20 8.53 -27.39
C CYS A 27 3.77 8.03 -27.57
N HIS A 28 2.90 8.83 -28.18
CA HIS A 28 1.46 8.56 -28.21
C HIS A 28 0.99 7.89 -29.51
N GLY A 29 1.82 7.83 -30.56
CA GLY A 29 1.39 7.39 -31.89
C GLY A 29 0.42 8.38 -32.55
N GLY A 30 -0.45 7.88 -33.43
CA GLY A 30 -1.38 8.71 -34.21
C GLY A 30 -0.86 9.07 -35.60
N ASN A 31 -1.53 10.01 -36.25
CA ASN A 31 -1.22 10.46 -37.60
C ASN A 31 -0.89 11.97 -37.63
N GLY A 32 0.39 12.31 -37.73
CA GLY A 32 0.86 13.70 -37.79
C GLY A 32 0.73 14.41 -39.12
N ILE A 33 0.21 13.73 -40.15
CA ILE A 33 0.14 14.28 -41.52
C ILE A 33 -1.17 15.04 -41.74
N THR A 34 -2.17 14.84 -40.88
CA THR A 34 -3.52 15.37 -41.04
C THR A 34 -3.86 16.39 -39.96
N ASP A 35 -4.56 17.45 -40.36
CA ASP A 35 -5.11 18.47 -39.46
C ASP A 35 -6.52 18.10 -38.94
N ASP A 36 -7.11 17.01 -39.46
CA ASP A 36 -8.38 16.48 -38.98
C ASP A 36 -8.19 15.76 -37.65
N LYS A 37 -8.90 16.22 -36.61
CA LYS A 37 -8.72 15.74 -35.24
C LYS A 37 -8.94 14.24 -35.12
N GLU A 38 -10.01 13.73 -35.71
CA GLU A 38 -10.39 12.32 -35.62
C GLU A 38 -9.34 11.45 -36.31
N GLN A 39 -8.88 11.84 -37.51
CA GLN A 39 -7.82 11.13 -38.22
C GLN A 39 -6.46 11.23 -37.52
N ALA A 40 -6.12 12.37 -36.93
CA ALA A 40 -4.86 12.57 -36.21
C ALA A 40 -4.77 11.66 -34.98
N HIS A 41 -5.90 11.42 -34.30
CA HIS A 41 -5.97 10.58 -33.11
C HIS A 41 -6.27 9.10 -33.40
N GLN A 42 -6.37 8.68 -34.67
CA GLN A 42 -6.50 7.26 -34.99
C GLN A 42 -5.28 6.49 -34.48
N ASN A 43 -5.51 5.45 -33.67
CA ASN A 43 -4.48 4.65 -33.01
C ASN A 43 -3.58 5.41 -32.02
N MET A 44 -3.97 6.61 -31.58
CA MET A 44 -3.26 7.30 -30.49
C MET A 44 -3.48 6.57 -29.16
N ARG A 45 -2.39 6.27 -28.46
CA ARG A 45 -2.39 5.78 -27.08
C ARG A 45 -2.34 6.96 -26.12
N ARG A 46 -3.41 7.17 -25.35
CA ARG A 46 -3.46 8.24 -24.33
C ARG A 46 -2.37 8.05 -23.27
N GLU A 47 -2.17 6.82 -22.81
CA GLU A 47 -1.05 6.43 -21.95
C GLU A 47 -0.05 5.61 -22.78
N PRO A 48 1.17 6.13 -23.01
CA PRO A 48 2.22 5.41 -23.70
C PRO A 48 2.62 4.12 -22.97
N VAL A 49 3.06 3.11 -23.72
CA VAL A 49 3.69 1.92 -23.13
C VAL A 49 5.14 2.30 -22.79
N ALA A 50 5.49 2.23 -21.50
CA ALA A 50 6.80 2.67 -21.00
C ALA A 50 7.96 2.00 -21.75
N ALA A 51 7.87 0.68 -21.94
CA ALA A 51 8.89 -0.10 -22.66
C ALA A 51 9.12 0.34 -24.11
N GLU A 52 8.11 0.94 -24.76
CA GLU A 52 8.21 1.43 -26.13
C GLU A 52 8.67 2.91 -26.17
N ALA A 53 8.17 3.73 -25.24
CA ALA A 53 8.28 5.18 -25.29
C ALA A 53 9.38 5.78 -24.41
N CYS A 54 9.80 5.09 -23.34
CA CYS A 54 10.67 5.64 -22.29
C CYS A 54 12.03 4.93 -22.21
N ASP A 55 12.06 3.61 -22.32
CA ASP A 55 13.24 2.77 -22.04
C ASP A 55 14.45 3.05 -22.92
N GLN A 56 14.23 3.60 -24.12
CA GLN A 56 15.30 3.96 -25.04
C GLN A 56 16.21 5.08 -24.50
N CYS A 57 15.69 5.92 -23.59
CA CYS A 57 16.40 7.04 -22.99
C CYS A 57 16.55 6.91 -21.47
N HIS A 58 15.62 6.24 -20.79
CA HIS A 58 15.61 6.06 -19.33
C HIS A 58 16.12 4.67 -18.93
N THR A 59 17.35 4.34 -19.35
CA THR A 59 17.93 3.01 -19.17
C THR A 59 18.18 2.64 -17.71
N ASP A 60 18.33 3.63 -16.82
CA ASP A 60 18.57 3.39 -15.40
C ASP A 60 17.31 2.95 -14.63
N THR A 61 16.14 3.01 -15.26
CA THR A 61 14.85 2.65 -14.65
C THR A 61 14.17 1.47 -15.34
N HIS A 62 14.89 0.71 -16.18
CA HIS A 62 14.36 -0.44 -16.94
C HIS A 62 13.91 -1.62 -16.06
N THR A 63 14.22 -1.59 -14.76
CA THR A 63 13.81 -2.58 -13.78
C THR A 63 12.36 -2.38 -13.31
N ASP A 64 11.65 -1.37 -13.82
CA ASP A 64 10.28 -1.05 -13.43
C ASP A 64 9.30 -2.22 -13.66
N ALA A 65 9.55 -3.08 -14.64
CA ALA A 65 8.79 -4.32 -14.84
C ALA A 65 8.81 -5.26 -13.61
N ASN A 66 9.83 -5.14 -12.76
CA ASN A 66 9.96 -5.87 -11.51
C ASN A 66 9.22 -5.18 -10.35
N SER A 67 8.88 -3.89 -10.50
CA SER A 67 8.16 -3.13 -9.47
C SER A 67 6.77 -3.72 -9.24
N LEU A 68 6.40 -3.88 -7.97
CA LEU A 68 5.07 -4.32 -7.57
C LEU A 68 3.96 -3.38 -8.05
N HIS A 69 4.27 -2.10 -8.29
CA HIS A 69 3.32 -1.13 -8.84
C HIS A 69 3.05 -1.36 -10.32
N SER A 70 4.01 -1.94 -11.05
CA SER A 70 3.87 -2.30 -12.46
C SER A 70 3.28 -3.70 -12.60
N ASN A 71 3.88 -4.73 -12.01
CA ASN A 71 3.44 -6.11 -12.27
C ASN A 71 2.26 -6.60 -11.41
N LEU A 72 1.89 -5.86 -10.35
CA LEU A 72 0.82 -6.23 -9.40
C LEU A 72 1.00 -7.60 -8.73
N THR A 73 2.22 -8.16 -8.69
CA THR A 73 2.49 -9.51 -8.18
C THR A 73 1.98 -9.71 -6.75
N GLY A 74 1.99 -8.67 -5.91
CA GLY A 74 1.43 -8.75 -4.56
C GLY A 74 -0.06 -9.14 -4.52
N TYR A 75 -0.87 -8.65 -5.47
CA TYR A 75 -2.27 -9.08 -5.60
C TYR A 75 -2.36 -10.53 -6.11
N LEU A 76 -1.55 -10.87 -7.10
CA LEU A 76 -1.52 -12.20 -7.70
C LEU A 76 -1.16 -13.26 -6.66
N THR A 77 -0.13 -13.00 -5.85
CA THR A 77 0.30 -13.87 -4.74
C THR A 77 -0.82 -14.06 -3.72
N ALA A 78 -1.51 -12.98 -3.31
CA ALA A 78 -2.60 -13.06 -2.34
C ALA A 78 -3.82 -13.84 -2.86
N ILE A 79 -4.18 -13.67 -4.14
CA ILE A 79 -5.28 -14.41 -4.77
C ILE A 79 -4.87 -15.88 -4.95
N ASN A 80 -3.67 -16.14 -5.45
CA ASN A 80 -3.15 -17.49 -5.68
C ASN A 80 -3.06 -18.30 -4.39
N ALA A 81 -2.80 -17.66 -3.25
CA ALA A 81 -2.80 -18.36 -1.96
C ALA A 81 -4.16 -18.99 -1.61
N ARG A 82 -5.26 -18.43 -2.12
CA ARG A 82 -6.64 -18.83 -1.78
C ARG A 82 -7.40 -19.50 -2.93
N ALA A 83 -6.89 -19.41 -4.15
CA ALA A 83 -7.48 -20.00 -5.34
C ALA A 83 -6.87 -21.37 -5.66
N SER A 84 -7.65 -22.24 -6.28
CA SER A 84 -7.10 -23.38 -7.03
C SER A 84 -6.57 -22.92 -8.39
N ASN A 85 -5.75 -23.73 -9.07
CA ASN A 85 -5.25 -23.39 -10.42
C ASN A 85 -6.39 -23.09 -11.42
N GLU A 86 -7.51 -23.81 -11.32
CA GLU A 86 -8.67 -23.61 -12.20
C GLU A 86 -9.39 -22.29 -11.87
N THR A 87 -9.72 -22.08 -10.60
CA THR A 87 -10.45 -20.87 -10.15
C THR A 87 -9.61 -19.61 -10.28
N TYR A 88 -8.28 -19.71 -10.12
CA TYR A 88 -7.34 -18.62 -10.35
C TYR A 88 -7.43 -18.08 -11.78
N ASN A 89 -7.45 -18.97 -12.78
CA ASN A 89 -7.58 -18.57 -14.18
C ASN A 89 -8.91 -17.86 -14.45
N THR A 90 -10.01 -18.33 -13.84
CA THR A 90 -11.32 -17.65 -13.91
C THR A 90 -11.24 -16.25 -13.33
N ILE A 91 -10.67 -16.08 -12.12
CA ILE A 91 -10.50 -14.78 -11.48
C ILE A 91 -9.64 -13.86 -12.36
N MET A 92 -8.54 -14.36 -12.92
CA MET A 92 -7.64 -13.54 -13.77
C MET A 92 -8.32 -13.09 -15.06
N ASN A 93 -9.06 -13.98 -15.73
CA ASN A 93 -9.70 -13.68 -17.01
C ASN A 93 -10.92 -12.78 -16.86
N GLU A 94 -11.67 -12.92 -15.77
CA GLU A 94 -12.99 -12.28 -15.62
C GLU A 94 -12.98 -11.13 -14.61
N ALA A 95 -12.38 -11.29 -13.43
CA ALA A 95 -12.51 -10.34 -12.33
C ALA A 95 -11.33 -9.36 -12.22
N PHE A 96 -10.10 -9.86 -12.37
CA PHE A 96 -8.89 -9.10 -12.06
C PHE A 96 -8.74 -7.83 -12.91
N GLY A 97 -8.93 -7.95 -14.22
CA GLY A 97 -8.89 -6.80 -15.14
C GLY A 97 -10.00 -5.77 -14.86
N ASN A 98 -11.18 -6.23 -14.42
CA ASN A 98 -12.32 -5.36 -14.14
C ASN A 98 -12.16 -4.56 -12.85
N HIS A 99 -11.53 -5.14 -11.82
CA HIS A 99 -11.58 -4.58 -10.46
C HIS A 99 -10.22 -4.21 -9.88
N CYS A 100 -9.17 -4.97 -10.20
CA CYS A 100 -7.89 -4.89 -9.50
C CYS A 100 -6.83 -4.17 -10.34
N GLN A 101 -6.85 -4.38 -11.65
CA GLN A 101 -5.80 -3.87 -12.55
C GLN A 101 -5.79 -2.35 -12.69
N SER A 102 -6.85 -1.65 -12.25
CA SER A 102 -6.89 -0.18 -12.27
C SER A 102 -5.83 0.51 -11.39
N CYS A 103 -5.21 -0.23 -10.46
CA CYS A 103 -4.08 0.24 -9.66
C CYS A 103 -2.71 0.02 -10.32
N HIS A 104 -2.64 -0.71 -11.45
CA HIS A 104 -1.41 -0.85 -12.25
C HIS A 104 -0.94 0.54 -12.70
N THR A 105 0.33 0.85 -12.48
CA THR A 105 0.91 2.15 -12.86
C THR A 105 1.76 2.07 -14.12
N SER A 106 2.07 3.24 -14.68
CA SER A 106 3.12 3.44 -15.68
C SER A 106 4.00 4.63 -15.25
N CYS A 107 5.15 4.84 -15.91
CA CYS A 107 5.97 6.03 -15.68
C CYS A 107 5.13 7.32 -15.78
N GLY A 108 4.17 7.37 -16.72
CA GLY A 108 3.29 8.51 -16.94
C GLY A 108 2.40 8.82 -15.72
N GLN A 109 1.83 7.81 -15.06
CA GLN A 109 0.91 8.00 -13.93
C GLN A 109 1.58 8.48 -12.64
N CYS A 110 2.91 8.47 -12.58
CA CYS A 110 3.69 9.12 -11.53
C CYS A 110 4.25 10.46 -12.01
N HIS A 111 4.86 10.49 -13.20
CA HIS A 111 5.70 11.62 -13.61
C HIS A 111 4.98 12.66 -14.48
N VAL A 112 3.77 12.39 -14.98
CA VAL A 112 3.07 13.28 -15.94
C VAL A 112 1.61 13.48 -15.56
N SER A 113 0.88 12.39 -15.31
CA SER A 113 -0.55 12.37 -15.04
C SER A 113 -0.86 11.85 -13.63
N ARG A 114 -2.12 12.02 -13.23
CA ARG A 114 -2.72 11.36 -12.09
C ARG A 114 -3.12 9.94 -12.45
N PRO A 115 -3.15 8.99 -11.49
CA PRO A 115 -3.60 7.63 -11.72
C PRO A 115 -5.01 7.55 -12.33
N THR A 116 -5.19 6.60 -13.26
CA THR A 116 -6.45 6.44 -14.00
C THR A 116 -7.64 6.13 -13.09
N ASN A 117 -7.43 5.36 -12.01
CA ASN A 117 -8.46 5.06 -11.01
C ASN A 117 -9.02 6.31 -10.29
N THR A 118 -8.34 7.46 -10.35
CA THR A 118 -8.82 8.74 -9.78
C THR A 118 -9.43 9.69 -10.81
N GLY A 119 -9.73 9.19 -12.02
CA GLY A 119 -10.25 9.98 -13.13
C GLY A 119 -9.18 10.49 -14.10
N ALA A 120 -7.92 10.07 -13.93
CA ALA A 120 -6.77 10.49 -14.73
C ALA A 120 -6.58 12.03 -14.75
N GLY A 121 -5.86 12.52 -15.75
CA GLY A 121 -5.62 13.94 -15.99
C GLY A 121 -4.19 14.37 -15.71
N LEU A 122 -3.74 15.42 -16.39
CA LEU A 122 -2.36 15.90 -16.27
C LEU A 122 -2.15 16.56 -14.91
N SER A 123 -1.01 16.26 -14.27
CA SER A 123 -0.67 16.83 -12.98
C SER A 123 -0.18 18.28 -13.08
N ALA A 124 0.47 18.62 -14.21
CA ALA A 124 1.04 19.93 -14.48
C ALA A 124 1.19 20.19 -15.99
N GLY A 125 0.09 20.09 -16.77
CA GLY A 125 0.10 20.38 -18.21
C GLY A 125 1.18 19.61 -18.98
N HIS A 126 1.19 18.28 -18.92
CA HIS A 126 2.16 17.42 -19.62
C HIS A 126 3.64 17.60 -19.22
N GLN A 127 3.94 18.41 -18.20
CA GLN A 127 5.30 18.53 -17.68
C GLN A 127 5.72 17.22 -17.02
N PHE A 128 6.89 16.71 -17.40
CA PHE A 128 7.52 15.57 -16.76
C PHE A 128 8.16 16.01 -15.45
N LYS A 129 7.69 15.45 -14.33
CA LYS A 129 8.19 15.72 -12.99
C LYS A 129 9.13 14.62 -12.55
N LYS A 130 10.42 14.93 -12.39
CA LYS A 130 11.41 13.97 -11.83
C LYS A 130 10.96 13.42 -10.47
N ILE A 131 10.54 14.30 -9.58
CA ILE A 131 9.93 13.94 -8.29
C ILE A 131 8.41 14.09 -8.43
N PRO A 132 7.63 13.01 -8.34
CA PRO A 132 6.19 13.07 -8.56
C PRO A 132 5.48 13.80 -7.40
N PRO A 133 4.43 14.59 -7.67
CA PRO A 133 3.67 15.27 -6.63
C PRO A 133 2.86 14.25 -5.81
N MET A 134 3.35 13.85 -4.63
CA MET A 134 2.80 12.75 -3.83
C MET A 134 1.28 12.83 -3.58
N ASN A 135 0.74 14.05 -3.42
CA ASN A 135 -0.68 14.29 -3.14
C ASN A 135 -1.59 13.98 -4.34
N LEU A 136 -1.03 13.93 -5.54
CA LEU A 136 -1.74 13.67 -6.79
C LEU A 136 -1.46 12.28 -7.34
N THR A 137 -0.32 11.68 -6.98
CA THR A 137 0.16 10.40 -7.51
C THR A 137 0.04 9.30 -6.46
N CYS A 138 0.93 9.28 -5.46
CA CYS A 138 0.98 8.27 -4.40
C CYS A 138 -0.37 8.15 -3.69
N THR A 139 -0.92 9.27 -3.23
CA THR A 139 -2.21 9.29 -2.52
C THR A 139 -3.40 9.19 -3.47
N GLY A 140 -3.18 9.23 -4.79
CA GLY A 140 -4.22 8.90 -5.77
C GLY A 140 -4.67 7.44 -5.62
N CYS A 141 -3.71 6.53 -5.51
CA CYS A 141 -3.99 5.10 -5.27
C CYS A 141 -4.08 4.77 -3.78
N HIS A 142 -3.19 5.33 -2.95
CA HIS A 142 -3.10 5.02 -1.52
C HIS A 142 -3.93 5.96 -0.62
N GLY A 143 -4.89 6.70 -1.20
CA GLY A 143 -5.62 7.78 -0.55
C GLY A 143 -6.61 7.37 0.54
N SER A 144 -7.22 6.19 0.42
CA SER A 144 -8.34 5.79 1.29
C SER A 144 -7.91 5.32 2.68
N ARG A 145 -6.74 4.66 2.76
CA ARG A 145 -6.15 4.12 3.98
C ARG A 145 -4.89 4.89 4.37
N ILE A 146 -3.85 4.83 3.54
CA ILE A 146 -2.52 5.33 3.88
C ILE A 146 -2.51 6.85 4.03
N ASP A 147 -3.05 7.61 3.08
CA ASP A 147 -3.08 9.08 3.20
C ASP A 147 -3.89 9.55 4.42
N LYS A 148 -4.98 8.84 4.75
CA LYS A 148 -5.80 9.21 5.90
C LYS A 148 -5.11 8.92 7.23
N GLU A 149 -4.38 7.82 7.32
CA GLU A 149 -3.55 7.48 8.48
C GLU A 149 -2.38 8.47 8.58
N TYR A 150 -1.60 8.62 7.51
CA TYR A 150 -0.36 9.39 7.50
C TYR A 150 -0.58 10.87 7.78
N LYS A 151 -1.65 11.45 7.22
CA LYS A 151 -1.97 12.87 7.37
C LYS A 151 -3.04 13.16 8.40
N GLY A 152 -3.47 12.19 9.20
CA GLY A 152 -4.45 12.41 10.28
C GLY A 152 -5.80 12.90 9.77
N LYS A 153 -6.33 12.28 8.70
CA LYS A 153 -7.65 12.62 8.13
C LYS A 153 -8.76 11.68 8.62
N ASN A 154 -8.44 10.72 9.49
CA ASN A 154 -9.45 9.95 10.21
C ASN A 154 -9.88 10.75 11.45
N GLU A 155 -11.18 10.81 11.71
CA GLU A 155 -11.73 11.59 12.82
C GLU A 155 -11.17 11.11 14.16
N GLY A 156 -10.74 12.05 15.00
CA GLY A 156 -10.21 11.74 16.35
C GLY A 156 -8.82 11.10 16.38
N ILE A 157 -8.20 10.81 15.24
CA ILE A 157 -6.94 10.07 15.17
C ILE A 157 -5.82 10.98 14.64
N PRO A 158 -4.70 11.13 15.37
CA PRO A 158 -3.61 12.02 14.96
C PRO A 158 -2.92 11.53 13.69
N ALA A 159 -2.27 12.47 13.00
CA ALA A 159 -1.38 12.19 11.88
C ALA A 159 -0.10 11.49 12.37
N ASP A 160 0.60 10.84 11.44
CA ASP A 160 1.94 10.30 11.70
C ASP A 160 2.90 11.44 12.07
N ILE A 161 3.75 11.21 13.08
CA ILE A 161 4.71 12.20 13.57
C ILE A 161 5.73 12.61 12.49
N HIS A 162 6.12 11.69 11.61
CA HIS A 162 7.04 11.96 10.50
C HIS A 162 6.41 12.92 9.48
N TRP A 163 5.09 12.87 9.31
CA TRP A 163 4.36 13.86 8.51
C TRP A 163 4.16 15.17 9.29
N ASN A 164 3.53 15.10 10.47
CA ASN A 164 3.04 16.29 11.17
C ASN A 164 4.17 17.19 11.68
N GLN A 165 5.26 16.60 12.18
CA GLN A 165 6.41 17.35 12.68
C GLN A 165 7.55 17.37 11.66
N GLY A 166 7.78 16.26 10.95
CA GLY A 166 8.88 16.13 9.99
C GLY A 166 8.59 16.69 8.60
N GLY A 167 7.32 16.84 8.22
CA GLY A 167 6.93 17.22 6.86
C GLY A 167 7.40 16.22 5.80
N MET A 168 7.69 14.97 6.18
CA MET A 168 8.33 14.00 5.32
C MET A 168 7.37 13.55 4.21
N PRO A 169 7.71 13.76 2.92
CA PRO A 169 6.99 13.10 1.84
C PRO A 169 7.28 11.59 1.82
N CYS A 170 6.43 10.82 1.13
CA CYS A 170 6.53 9.36 1.10
C CYS A 170 7.93 8.85 0.69
N PHE A 171 8.61 9.58 -0.21
CA PHE A 171 9.91 9.20 -0.74
C PHE A 171 11.10 9.49 0.18
N GLU A 172 10.89 10.09 1.36
CA GLU A 172 11.93 10.15 2.40
C GLU A 172 12.10 8.79 3.11
N CYS A 173 11.05 7.97 3.13
CA CYS A 173 11.11 6.60 3.64
C CYS A 173 11.20 5.59 2.50
N HIS A 174 10.46 5.82 1.41
CA HIS A 174 10.39 4.92 0.27
C HIS A 174 11.30 5.35 -0.88
N THR A 175 12.32 4.56 -1.18
CA THR A 175 13.37 4.97 -2.11
C THR A 175 12.92 4.88 -3.58
N ALA A 176 13.66 5.57 -4.46
CA ALA A 176 13.44 5.45 -5.90
C ALA A 176 13.71 4.01 -6.40
N GLN A 177 14.68 3.31 -5.80
CA GLN A 177 14.98 1.92 -6.11
C GLN A 177 13.79 1.00 -5.83
N GLU A 178 13.13 1.18 -4.68
CA GLU A 178 11.90 0.44 -4.35
C GLU A 178 10.79 0.71 -5.35
N MET A 179 10.57 1.99 -5.70
CA MET A 179 9.50 2.38 -6.62
C MET A 179 9.74 1.88 -8.05
N HIS A 180 10.99 1.86 -8.50
CA HIS A 180 11.39 1.37 -9.82
C HIS A 180 11.77 -0.11 -9.85
N GLY A 181 11.59 -0.88 -8.77
CA GLY A 181 11.88 -2.33 -8.78
C GLY A 181 13.36 -2.68 -8.88
N ASP A 182 14.27 -1.78 -8.50
CA ASP A 182 15.72 -1.98 -8.47
C ASP A 182 16.19 -2.52 -7.11
N LEU A 183 15.63 -3.66 -6.71
CA LEU A 183 15.90 -4.28 -5.40
C LEU A 183 17.03 -5.32 -5.44
N GLY A 184 17.52 -5.67 -6.63
CA GLY A 184 18.43 -6.80 -6.84
C GLY A 184 17.77 -8.19 -6.72
N TYR A 185 16.46 -8.24 -6.47
CA TYR A 185 15.63 -9.45 -6.48
C TYR A 185 14.21 -9.13 -6.95
N GLN A 186 13.45 -10.17 -7.29
CA GLN A 186 12.04 -10.06 -7.67
C GLN A 186 11.19 -10.21 -6.41
N ALA A 187 10.50 -9.15 -5.99
CA ALA A 187 9.59 -9.20 -4.86
C ALA A 187 8.25 -9.81 -5.27
N ASN A 188 7.74 -10.76 -4.49
CA ASN A 188 6.41 -11.34 -4.70
C ASN A 188 5.31 -10.61 -3.94
N HIS A 189 5.67 -9.84 -2.91
CA HIS A 189 4.75 -8.97 -2.16
C HIS A 189 5.51 -7.85 -1.46
N ARG A 190 4.79 -6.88 -0.90
CA ARG A 190 5.34 -5.66 -0.26
C ARG A 190 6.21 -5.88 0.98
N TYR A 191 6.35 -7.12 1.44
CA TYR A 191 7.14 -7.48 2.63
C TYR A 191 8.24 -8.49 2.29
N ASP A 192 8.49 -8.74 1.01
CA ASP A 192 9.53 -9.66 0.56
C ASP A 192 10.91 -8.99 0.71
N GLY A 193 11.89 -9.74 1.21
CA GLY A 193 13.21 -9.23 1.62
C GLY A 193 13.20 -8.43 2.94
N PRO A 194 14.27 -7.67 3.24
CA PRO A 194 14.46 -7.00 4.54
C PRO A 194 13.31 -6.08 4.95
N PRO A 195 13.11 -5.78 6.25
CA PRO A 195 12.10 -4.83 6.71
C PRO A 195 12.46 -3.40 6.26
N ALA A 196 11.89 -2.98 5.14
CA ALA A 196 12.06 -1.65 4.56
C ALA A 196 10.71 -0.97 4.30
N PRO A 197 10.57 0.34 4.59
CA PRO A 197 11.50 1.16 5.37
C PRO A 197 11.59 0.68 6.83
N GLY A 198 12.80 0.70 7.39
CA GLY A 198 13.10 0.23 8.74
C GLY A 198 13.19 1.38 9.73
N CYS A 199 12.58 1.24 10.91
CA CYS A 199 12.64 2.28 11.94
C CYS A 199 14.08 2.51 12.43
N SER A 200 14.86 1.44 12.59
CA SER A 200 16.25 1.45 13.06
C SER A 200 17.29 1.65 11.93
N ASN A 201 16.86 2.16 10.78
CA ASN A 201 17.79 2.54 9.71
C ASN A 201 18.77 3.62 10.21
N ALA A 202 20.01 3.61 9.68
CA ALA A 202 21.09 4.48 10.13
C ALA A 202 20.74 5.99 10.08
N ASP A 203 19.93 6.39 9.11
CA ASP A 203 19.50 7.78 8.91
C ASP A 203 18.18 8.12 9.64
N CYS A 204 17.64 7.19 10.44
CA CYS A 204 16.38 7.33 11.19
C CYS A 204 16.62 7.17 12.70
N HIS A 205 16.38 5.98 13.27
CA HIS A 205 16.53 5.71 14.71
C HIS A 205 17.69 4.74 14.99
N ALA A 206 18.90 5.12 14.58
CA ALA A 206 20.12 4.30 14.73
C ALA A 206 20.54 4.07 16.19
N ASP A 207 20.17 4.99 17.09
CA ASP A 207 20.56 4.96 18.50
C ASP A 207 19.58 4.20 19.40
N VAL A 208 18.57 3.53 18.83
CA VAL A 208 17.63 2.71 19.60
C VAL A 208 18.37 1.48 20.14
N SER A 209 18.37 1.34 21.47
CA SER A 209 18.95 0.20 22.20
C SER A 209 17.89 -0.52 23.04
N ASP A 210 18.21 -1.74 23.46
CA ASP A 210 17.41 -2.59 24.36
C ASP A 210 17.93 -2.55 25.81
N ASP A 211 18.62 -1.48 26.19
CA ASP A 211 19.30 -1.34 27.49
C ASP A 211 18.40 -0.81 28.62
N GLY A 212 17.13 -0.52 28.31
CA GLY A 212 16.14 -0.01 29.26
C GLY A 212 16.30 1.47 29.62
N THR A 213 17.14 2.24 28.89
CA THR A 213 17.26 3.69 29.11
C THR A 213 15.97 4.45 28.79
N VAL A 214 15.22 3.99 27.79
CA VAL A 214 13.86 4.41 27.51
C VAL A 214 12.91 3.34 28.06
N GLU A 215 11.89 3.75 28.80
CA GLU A 215 10.91 2.81 29.38
C GLU A 215 10.23 1.99 28.27
N GLY A 216 10.23 0.66 28.41
CA GLY A 216 9.74 -0.27 27.39
C GLY A 216 10.73 -0.55 26.24
N HIS A 217 11.91 0.06 26.24
CA HIS A 217 13.01 -0.28 25.33
C HIS A 217 13.99 -1.25 26.01
N ASP A 218 13.47 -2.42 26.40
CA ASP A 218 14.23 -3.51 26.99
C ASP A 218 14.19 -4.77 26.11
N LYS A 219 14.87 -5.83 26.54
CA LYS A 219 14.97 -7.09 25.80
C LYS A 219 13.64 -7.84 25.73
N GLU A 220 12.83 -7.66 26.75
CA GLU A 220 11.52 -8.27 26.90
C GLU A 220 10.50 -7.63 25.94
N HIS A 221 10.71 -6.37 25.57
CA HIS A 221 9.87 -5.62 24.64
C HIS A 221 10.47 -5.53 23.23
N ILE A 222 11.53 -4.76 23.01
CA ILE A 222 12.08 -4.53 21.66
C ILE A 222 12.59 -5.83 21.02
N GLY A 223 13.12 -6.75 21.82
CA GLY A 223 13.57 -8.06 21.35
C GLY A 223 12.45 -8.97 20.84
N VAL A 224 11.19 -8.65 21.16
CA VAL A 224 10.04 -9.56 20.95
C VAL A 224 8.89 -8.90 20.18
N LEU A 225 8.71 -7.58 20.29
CA LEU A 225 7.64 -6.81 19.65
C LEU A 225 8.19 -5.95 18.50
N ALA A 226 7.46 -5.90 17.38
CA ALA A 226 7.72 -4.90 16.35
C ALA A 226 7.44 -3.49 16.87
N CYS A 227 8.20 -2.48 16.42
CA CYS A 227 8.10 -1.09 16.88
C CYS A 227 6.67 -0.54 16.79
N GLN A 228 5.96 -0.91 15.72
CA GLN A 228 4.58 -0.50 15.47
C GLN A 228 3.64 -0.90 16.61
N THR A 229 3.91 -1.98 17.33
CA THR A 229 3.08 -2.42 18.46
C THR A 229 2.97 -1.36 19.56
N CYS A 230 4.01 -0.54 19.76
CA CYS A 230 4.05 0.52 20.75
C CYS A 230 3.79 1.91 20.16
N HIS A 231 4.14 2.11 18.89
CA HIS A 231 4.19 3.43 18.28
C HIS A 231 3.02 3.75 17.35
N VAL A 232 2.07 2.85 17.10
CA VAL A 232 0.89 3.18 16.29
C VAL A 232 -0.26 3.73 17.14
N THR A 233 -1.22 4.33 16.46
CA THR A 233 -2.57 4.57 17.00
C THR A 233 -3.57 3.69 16.26
N GLU A 234 -4.86 3.75 16.59
CA GLU A 234 -5.92 3.06 15.84
C GLU A 234 -5.82 3.30 14.33
N TYR A 235 -5.95 2.21 13.57
CA TYR A 235 -5.90 2.22 12.11
C TYR A 235 -7.06 1.44 11.51
N LYS A 236 -7.27 1.65 10.20
CA LYS A 236 -8.48 1.19 9.54
C LYS A 236 -8.46 -0.32 9.28
N GLN A 237 -9.44 -1.02 9.83
CA GLN A 237 -9.77 -2.41 9.52
C GLN A 237 -10.92 -2.45 8.52
N CYS A 238 -10.85 -3.27 7.48
CA CYS A 238 -11.89 -3.32 6.44
C CYS A 238 -12.35 -4.75 6.23
N TYR A 239 -13.64 -4.95 6.01
CA TYR A 239 -14.26 -6.26 5.97
C TYR A 239 -14.97 -6.51 4.64
N SER A 240 -14.99 -7.78 4.24
CA SER A 240 -15.82 -8.36 3.19
C SER A 240 -16.00 -7.54 1.90
N CYS A 241 -14.93 -7.44 1.10
CA CYS A 241 -14.98 -6.85 -0.24
C CYS A 241 -15.63 -7.83 -1.21
N HIS A 242 -16.66 -7.37 -1.91
CA HIS A 242 -17.36 -8.08 -2.95
C HIS A 242 -17.28 -7.28 -4.25
N VAL A 243 -16.92 -7.94 -5.35
CA VAL A 243 -16.75 -7.29 -6.66
C VAL A 243 -17.83 -7.71 -7.64
N GLN A 244 -18.40 -6.74 -8.37
CA GLN A 244 -19.53 -6.96 -9.29
C GLN A 244 -19.55 -5.94 -10.44
N LYS A 245 -20.30 -6.20 -11.51
CA LYS A 245 -20.59 -5.20 -12.55
C LYS A 245 -22.05 -4.76 -12.49
N SER A 246 -22.31 -3.47 -12.78
CA SER A 246 -23.66 -2.97 -12.98
C SER A 246 -24.30 -3.56 -14.23
N ASP A 247 -25.61 -3.33 -14.42
CA ASP A 247 -26.33 -3.75 -15.63
C ASP A 247 -25.74 -3.15 -16.91
N GLU A 248 -25.10 -1.98 -16.83
CA GLU A 248 -24.36 -1.33 -17.92
C GLU A 248 -22.90 -1.83 -18.06
N GLY A 249 -22.51 -2.86 -17.31
CA GLY A 249 -21.18 -3.46 -17.34
C GLY A 249 -20.10 -2.68 -16.58
N ARG A 250 -20.47 -1.69 -15.75
CA ARG A 250 -19.47 -0.90 -15.00
C ARG A 250 -19.01 -1.66 -13.75
N PRO A 251 -17.71 -1.91 -13.57
CA PRO A 251 -17.22 -2.57 -12.38
C PRO A 251 -17.39 -1.68 -11.14
N PHE A 252 -17.81 -2.28 -10.03
CA PHE A 252 -17.84 -1.68 -8.71
C PHE A 252 -17.49 -2.73 -7.65
N PHE A 253 -17.30 -2.28 -6.42
CA PHE A 253 -17.14 -3.16 -5.27
C PHE A 253 -17.93 -2.61 -4.09
N GLN A 254 -18.27 -3.49 -3.16
CA GLN A 254 -18.86 -3.15 -1.88
C GLN A 254 -17.98 -3.74 -0.77
N ILE A 255 -17.79 -2.99 0.31
CA ILE A 255 -17.20 -3.48 1.55
C ILE A 255 -18.20 -3.31 2.67
N GLU A 256 -18.08 -4.15 3.70
CA GLU A 256 -18.73 -3.90 4.98
C GLU A 256 -18.08 -2.69 5.68
N PRO A 257 -18.78 -2.04 6.63
CA PRO A 257 -18.26 -0.89 7.34
C PRO A 257 -16.87 -1.14 7.92
N SER A 258 -15.92 -0.25 7.59
CA SER A 258 -14.59 -0.27 8.21
C SER A 258 -14.66 0.27 9.63
N VAL A 259 -13.84 -0.27 10.53
CA VAL A 259 -13.68 0.23 11.90
C VAL A 259 -12.26 0.73 12.12
N MET A 260 -12.08 1.61 13.12
CA MET A 260 -10.76 2.00 13.61
C MET A 260 -10.45 1.16 14.84
N ASP A 261 -9.31 0.47 14.83
CA ASP A 261 -8.89 -0.42 15.92
C ASP A 261 -7.38 -0.70 15.86
N VAL A 262 -6.81 -1.22 16.94
CA VAL A 262 -5.47 -1.80 17.00
C VAL A 262 -5.57 -3.25 17.43
N LYS A 263 -4.92 -4.14 16.68
CA LYS A 263 -4.80 -5.55 17.04
C LYS A 263 -3.35 -6.02 16.99
N ILE A 264 -2.89 -6.60 18.08
CA ILE A 264 -1.60 -7.24 18.25
C ILE A 264 -1.81 -8.75 18.18
N GLY A 265 -1.02 -9.44 17.36
CA GLY A 265 -1.08 -10.89 17.30
C GLY A 265 0.27 -11.51 16.98
N TYR A 266 0.27 -12.83 16.76
CA TYR A 266 1.49 -13.52 16.37
C TYR A 266 1.90 -13.12 14.95
N ASN A 267 3.21 -13.06 14.72
CA ASN A 267 3.77 -12.70 13.43
C ASN A 267 3.56 -13.79 12.38
N PRO A 268 2.73 -13.59 11.33
CA PRO A 268 2.50 -14.60 10.31
C PRO A 268 3.68 -14.79 9.35
N ILE A 269 4.66 -13.89 9.39
CA ILE A 269 5.84 -13.88 8.50
C ILE A 269 7.15 -13.84 9.30
N GLN A 270 7.15 -14.46 10.49
CA GLN A 270 8.33 -14.48 11.36
C GLN A 270 9.53 -15.12 10.63
N SER A 271 10.65 -14.42 10.64
CA SER A 271 11.89 -14.83 9.99
C SER A 271 13.09 -14.22 10.70
N GLU A 272 14.31 -14.52 10.28
CA GLU A 272 15.52 -13.86 10.82
C GLU A 272 15.49 -12.34 10.61
N GLU A 273 14.93 -11.87 9.49
CA GLU A 273 14.79 -10.45 9.17
C GLU A 273 13.64 -9.78 9.93
N ARG A 274 12.64 -10.55 10.37
CA ARG A 274 11.47 -10.10 11.13
C ARG A 274 11.27 -11.02 12.34
N PRO A 275 12.16 -10.94 13.34
CA PRO A 275 12.24 -11.93 14.41
C PRO A 275 11.12 -11.81 15.45
N TRP A 276 10.35 -10.72 15.43
CA TRP A 276 9.34 -10.42 16.44
C TRP A 276 8.28 -11.53 16.55
N LYS A 277 7.97 -11.90 17.79
CA LYS A 277 6.82 -12.76 18.12
C LYS A 277 5.52 -11.98 17.93
N TRP A 278 5.49 -10.72 18.36
CA TRP A 278 4.29 -9.89 18.40
C TRP A 278 4.36 -8.72 17.41
N VAL A 279 3.29 -8.57 16.64
CA VAL A 279 3.20 -7.56 15.58
C VAL A 279 1.80 -6.97 15.54
N THR A 280 1.68 -5.78 14.94
CA THR A 280 0.39 -5.23 14.56
C THR A 280 -0.21 -5.99 13.38
N LEU A 281 -1.50 -6.31 13.45
CA LEU A 281 -2.25 -7.02 12.42
C LEU A 281 -3.35 -6.13 11.85
N ARG A 282 -3.66 -6.32 10.56
CA ARG A 282 -4.74 -5.60 9.88
C ARG A 282 -5.69 -6.58 9.22
N HIS A 283 -6.98 -6.39 9.44
CA HIS A 283 -8.01 -7.10 8.70
C HIS A 283 -8.07 -6.56 7.26
N VAL A 284 -7.79 -7.44 6.29
CA VAL A 284 -7.98 -7.16 4.87
C VAL A 284 -9.37 -7.63 4.43
N PRO A 285 -10.06 -6.90 3.54
CA PRO A 285 -11.47 -7.15 3.25
C PRO A 285 -11.63 -8.30 2.26
N VAL A 286 -11.02 -9.45 2.50
CA VAL A 286 -11.23 -10.66 1.68
C VAL A 286 -12.33 -11.50 2.31
N ASP A 287 -13.17 -12.08 1.46
CA ASP A 287 -14.33 -12.88 1.82
C ASP A 287 -14.36 -14.14 0.94
N PRO A 288 -14.85 -15.29 1.43
CA PRO A 288 -15.07 -16.46 0.58
C PRO A 288 -15.88 -16.12 -0.68
N ASP A 289 -16.80 -15.17 -0.59
CA ASP A 289 -17.69 -14.76 -1.68
C ASP A 289 -17.18 -13.52 -2.44
N THR A 290 -15.93 -13.07 -2.24
CA THR A 290 -15.37 -11.88 -2.90
C THR A 290 -15.61 -11.86 -4.42
N PHE A 291 -15.54 -13.02 -5.06
CA PHE A 291 -15.69 -13.17 -6.52
C PHE A 291 -16.98 -13.89 -6.94
N ALA A 292 -17.99 -14.01 -6.07
CA ALA A 292 -19.20 -14.80 -6.32
C ALA A 292 -19.99 -14.37 -7.59
N TYR A 293 -19.85 -13.11 -8.02
CA TYR A 293 -20.45 -12.63 -9.28
C TYR A 293 -19.89 -13.34 -10.53
N TYR A 294 -18.64 -13.79 -10.46
CA TYR A 294 -17.92 -14.38 -11.60
C TYR A 294 -17.92 -15.91 -11.60
N GLY A 295 -18.38 -16.53 -10.51
CA GLY A 295 -18.48 -17.98 -10.39
C GLY A 295 -18.62 -18.43 -8.94
N ASP A 296 -19.06 -19.67 -8.77
CA ASP A 296 -19.25 -20.26 -7.45
C ASP A 296 -17.90 -20.70 -6.85
N ASN A 297 -17.69 -20.39 -5.56
CA ASN A 297 -16.54 -20.85 -4.77
C ASN A 297 -15.17 -20.66 -5.46
N LEU A 298 -14.90 -19.45 -5.94
CA LEU A 298 -13.64 -19.13 -6.63
C LEU A 298 -12.43 -19.02 -5.71
N LEU A 299 -12.63 -19.07 -4.38
CA LEU A 299 -11.56 -19.12 -3.37
C LEU A 299 -11.66 -20.41 -2.54
N PRO A 300 -11.56 -21.60 -3.15
CA PRO A 300 -11.78 -22.87 -2.45
C PRO A 300 -10.74 -23.14 -1.36
N GLU A 301 -9.57 -22.52 -1.44
CA GLU A 301 -8.47 -22.66 -0.49
C GLU A 301 -8.40 -21.45 0.45
N PHE A 302 -9.55 -20.85 0.76
CA PHE A 302 -9.65 -19.62 1.55
C PHE A 302 -8.78 -19.64 2.81
N ASP A 303 -8.75 -20.76 3.56
CA ASP A 303 -8.03 -20.85 4.83
C ASP A 303 -6.50 -20.85 4.72
N ASN A 304 -5.91 -20.90 3.53
CA ASN A 304 -4.45 -20.97 3.35
C ASN A 304 -3.71 -19.67 3.71
N ALA A 305 -4.43 -18.56 3.91
CA ALA A 305 -3.84 -17.30 4.34
C ALA A 305 -4.71 -16.60 5.39
N PRO A 306 -4.13 -15.95 6.41
CA PRO A 306 -4.90 -15.14 7.37
C PRO A 306 -5.64 -13.96 6.72
N THR A 307 -6.80 -13.59 7.24
CA THR A 307 -7.47 -12.32 6.91
C THR A 307 -6.94 -11.17 7.77
N TRP A 308 -6.43 -11.48 8.96
CA TRP A 308 -5.61 -10.60 9.78
C TRP A 308 -4.14 -10.78 9.42
N VAL A 309 -3.59 -9.85 8.64
CA VAL A 309 -2.23 -9.94 8.09
C VAL A 309 -1.26 -8.99 8.77
N PHE A 310 0.04 -9.28 8.69
CA PHE A 310 1.11 -8.38 9.17
C PHE A 310 0.91 -6.95 8.64
N ALA A 311 0.92 -5.99 9.56
CA ALA A 311 0.63 -4.60 9.26
C ALA A 311 1.77 -3.68 9.65
N THR A 312 1.96 -2.66 8.83
CA THR A 312 2.81 -1.47 9.07
C THR A 312 1.92 -0.23 8.92
N PRO A 313 1.10 0.10 9.95
CA PRO A 313 0.24 1.28 9.91
C PRO A 313 1.06 2.57 9.72
N HIS A 314 0.50 3.54 8.99
CA HIS A 314 1.17 4.80 8.68
C HIS A 314 0.65 5.91 9.58
N ASN A 315 0.72 5.73 10.89
CA ASN A 315 0.18 6.65 11.89
C ASN A 315 1.05 6.66 13.15
N THR A 316 2.35 6.51 12.95
CA THR A 316 3.37 6.42 14.00
C THR A 316 3.32 7.66 14.90
N GLN A 317 3.38 7.44 16.21
CA GLN A 317 3.42 8.43 17.27
C GLN A 317 4.72 8.24 18.06
N LEU A 318 5.20 9.32 18.69
CA LEU A 318 6.33 9.22 19.62
C LEU A 318 6.04 8.21 20.74
N ARG A 319 4.83 8.25 21.28
CA ARG A 319 4.29 7.31 22.26
C ARG A 319 2.86 6.98 21.88
N GLY A 320 2.63 5.79 21.30
CA GLY A 320 1.29 5.33 20.96
C GLY A 320 0.46 5.04 22.21
N PRO A 321 -0.88 4.90 22.10
CA PRO A 321 -1.74 4.62 23.25
C PRO A 321 -1.29 3.41 24.08
N GLN A 322 -0.81 2.35 23.42
CA GLN A 322 -0.31 1.13 24.05
C GLN A 322 0.90 1.39 24.96
N ALA A 323 1.75 2.35 24.61
CA ALA A 323 2.97 2.67 25.35
C ALA A 323 2.75 3.70 26.47
N GLN A 324 1.54 4.27 26.62
CA GLN A 324 1.25 5.30 27.63
C GLN A 324 1.31 4.79 29.07
N THR A 325 0.89 3.55 29.30
CA THR A 325 0.99 2.88 30.60
C THR A 325 1.19 1.38 30.37
N CYS A 326 1.80 0.67 31.34
CA CYS A 326 2.04 -0.76 31.18
C CYS A 326 0.72 -1.52 30.99
N ASN A 327 -0.33 -1.14 31.72
CA ASN A 327 -1.61 -1.85 31.70
C ASN A 327 -2.47 -1.56 30.46
N ASN A 328 -2.01 -0.69 29.54
CA ASN A 328 -2.63 -0.59 28.21
C ASN A 328 -2.38 -1.83 27.35
N CYS A 329 -1.36 -2.64 27.68
CA CYS A 329 -1.17 -4.00 27.15
C CYS A 329 -1.33 -5.07 28.24
N HIS A 330 -0.72 -4.86 29.42
CA HIS A 330 -0.73 -5.80 30.52
C HIS A 330 -2.10 -5.90 31.19
N GLY A 331 -2.72 -7.08 31.14
CA GLY A 331 -4.08 -7.30 31.63
C GLY A 331 -5.16 -6.73 30.72
N ASN A 332 -4.80 -6.27 29.51
CA ASN A 332 -5.74 -5.71 28.54
C ASN A 332 -5.89 -6.64 27.33
N PRO A 333 -6.86 -7.58 27.33
CA PRO A 333 -7.06 -8.48 26.21
C PRO A 333 -7.62 -7.78 24.95
N ASP A 334 -8.10 -6.55 25.04
CA ASP A 334 -8.79 -5.89 23.92
C ASP A 334 -7.83 -5.42 22.82
N VAL A 335 -6.56 -5.17 23.14
CA VAL A 335 -5.52 -4.82 22.14
C VAL A 335 -4.95 -6.04 21.42
N PHE A 336 -5.23 -7.26 21.88
CA PHE A 336 -4.78 -8.49 21.24
C PHE A 336 -5.85 -9.06 20.32
N LEU A 337 -5.42 -9.72 19.24
CA LEU A 337 -6.30 -10.48 18.37
C LEU A 337 -6.67 -11.80 19.04
N THR A 338 -7.94 -11.97 19.39
CA THR A 338 -8.46 -13.20 20.01
C THR A 338 -9.58 -13.79 19.15
N GLU A 339 -10.00 -15.03 19.42
CA GLU A 339 -11.08 -15.66 18.65
C GLU A 339 -12.41 -14.85 18.67
N LYS A 340 -12.63 -14.04 19.71
CA LYS A 340 -13.83 -13.18 19.83
C LYS A 340 -13.89 -12.08 18.75
N ASP A 341 -12.74 -11.74 18.18
CA ASP A 341 -12.59 -10.68 17.18
C ASP A 341 -12.78 -11.23 15.75
N LEU A 342 -12.94 -12.55 15.60
CA LEU A 342 -13.00 -13.22 14.30
C LEU A 342 -14.44 -13.44 13.82
N LEU A 343 -14.64 -13.27 12.52
CA LEU A 343 -15.86 -13.72 11.85
C LEU A 343 -15.90 -15.26 11.75
N PRO A 344 -17.08 -15.90 11.70
CA PRO A 344 -17.16 -17.36 11.69
C PRO A 344 -16.38 -18.05 10.56
N TYR A 345 -16.34 -17.44 9.37
CA TYR A 345 -15.67 -18.02 8.21
C TYR A 345 -14.13 -17.90 8.26
N GLU A 346 -13.58 -17.02 9.10
CA GLU A 346 -12.15 -16.73 9.13
C GLU A 346 -11.44 -17.33 10.34
N ILE A 347 -12.17 -17.98 11.25
CA ILE A 347 -11.58 -18.62 12.44
C ILE A 347 -10.44 -19.55 12.05
N LYS A 348 -10.67 -20.43 11.06
CA LYS A 348 -9.68 -21.40 10.61
C LYS A 348 -8.47 -20.73 9.94
N ALA A 349 -8.71 -19.73 9.09
CA ALA A 349 -7.66 -18.99 8.40
C ALA A 349 -6.70 -18.24 9.34
N ASN A 350 -7.19 -17.80 10.52
CA ASN A 350 -6.43 -16.95 11.44
C ASN A 350 -5.85 -17.68 12.66
N GLN A 351 -5.97 -19.01 12.76
CA GLN A 351 -5.48 -19.76 13.93
C GLN A 351 -4.01 -19.49 14.28
N SER A 352 -3.17 -19.23 13.28
CA SER A 352 -1.74 -18.97 13.46
C SER A 352 -1.40 -17.56 13.95
N VAL A 353 -2.35 -16.61 13.92
CA VAL A 353 -2.13 -15.21 14.28
C VAL A 353 -2.88 -14.77 15.53
N VAL A 354 -3.85 -15.59 15.98
CA VAL A 354 -4.66 -15.37 17.18
C VAL A 354 -3.86 -15.64 18.43
N VAL A 355 -3.97 -14.76 19.42
CA VAL A 355 -3.28 -14.84 20.71
C VAL A 355 -4.04 -15.75 21.66
N ALA A 356 -3.35 -16.75 22.20
CA ALA A 356 -3.91 -17.60 23.24
C ALA A 356 -4.09 -16.81 24.55
N PRO A 357 -5.19 -17.01 25.31
CA PRO A 357 -5.43 -16.27 26.56
C PRO A 357 -4.28 -16.36 27.58
N GLU A 358 -3.58 -17.49 27.64
CA GLU A 358 -2.43 -17.72 28.50
C GLU A 358 -1.18 -16.92 28.12
N ASP A 359 -1.09 -16.48 26.87
CA ASP A 359 0.01 -15.68 26.33
C ASP A 359 -0.24 -14.17 26.51
N ILE A 360 -1.46 -13.76 26.86
CA ILE A 360 -1.78 -12.37 27.18
C ILE A 360 -1.14 -12.03 28.53
N PRO A 361 -0.26 -11.02 28.60
CA PRO A 361 0.43 -10.68 29.83
C PRO A 361 -0.58 -10.22 30.89
N GLY A 362 -0.40 -10.68 32.14
CA GLY A 362 -1.21 -10.22 33.26
C GLY A 362 -0.93 -8.76 33.64
N PRO A 363 -1.84 -8.11 34.40
CA PRO A 363 -1.64 -6.73 34.84
C PRO A 363 -0.40 -6.60 35.72
N VAL A 364 0.26 -5.44 35.64
CA VAL A 364 1.47 -5.13 36.39
C VAL A 364 1.30 -3.88 37.25
N THR A 365 2.10 -3.80 38.31
CA THR A 365 2.18 -2.58 39.13
C THR A 365 3.01 -1.55 38.39
N GLU A 366 2.43 -0.39 38.10
CA GLU A 366 3.14 0.65 37.36
C GLU A 366 4.20 1.32 38.25
N PRO A 367 5.41 1.59 37.72
CA PRO A 367 6.37 2.44 38.41
C PRO A 367 5.75 3.81 38.66
N ALA A 368 6.14 4.47 39.75
CA ALA A 368 5.68 5.83 40.03
C ALA A 368 6.04 6.74 38.85
N ALA A 369 5.05 7.48 38.32
CA ALA A 369 5.22 8.32 37.14
C ALA A 369 6.47 9.21 37.28
N GLN A 370 7.39 9.10 36.32
CA GLN A 370 8.50 10.05 36.19
C GLN A 370 7.91 11.40 35.76
N PRO A 371 8.31 12.52 36.37
CA PRO A 371 7.84 13.84 35.95
C PRO A 371 8.29 14.13 34.50
N GLU A 372 7.37 14.69 33.71
CA GLU A 372 7.55 15.06 32.29
C GLU A 372 8.74 16.00 32.01
#